data_AF-A0A7C3R4C0-F1
#
_entry.id   AF-A0A7C3R4C0-F1
#
_cell.length_a   1.000
_cell.length_b   1.000
_cell.length_c   1.000
_cell.angle_alpha   90.00
_cell.angle_beta   90.00
_cell.angle_gamma   90.00
#
_symmetry.space_group_name_H-M   'P 1'
#
loop_
_entity.id
_entity.type
_entity.pdbx_description
1 polymer ?
#
loop_
_entity_poly.entity_id
_entity_poly.type
_entity_poly.pdbx_seq_one_letter_code
_entity_poly.pdbx_strand_id
1 'polypeptide(L)'
;MAEKKKTEQVQVRVNSQLTLNVKGHFDPDLMAESGRQLGEILERRGGGDAGRGTHSLALLVAIEKIYENLEGRVRMKELEEMVERRDRLIEELDASLTSLEQNASSLLRQKG
;
A
#
# COMPACT_ATOMS: atom_id res chain seq x y z
N MET A 1 16.62 -4.60 21.05
CA MET A 1 15.72 -3.79 21.90
C MET A 1 15.09 -2.75 21.01
N ALA A 2 13.77 -2.76 20.84
CA ALA A 2 13.08 -1.75 20.01
C ALA A 2 13.07 -0.43 20.78
N GLU A 3 13.80 0.57 20.29
CA GLU A 3 13.72 1.94 20.77
C GLU A 3 12.25 2.39 20.76
N LYS A 4 11.71 2.73 21.93
CA LYS A 4 10.38 3.33 22.01
C LYS A 4 10.48 4.74 21.45
N LYS A 5 10.13 4.92 20.18
CA LYS A 5 9.99 6.26 19.58
C LYS A 5 9.09 7.10 20.49
N LYS A 6 9.48 8.34 20.78
CA LYS A 6 8.75 9.27 21.65
C LYS A 6 7.54 9.81 20.90
N THR A 7 6.34 9.69 21.44
CA THR A 7 5.12 10.14 20.76
C THR A 7 5.15 11.64 20.57
N GLU A 8 4.93 12.11 19.35
CA GLU A 8 4.96 13.53 18.99
C GLU A 8 3.54 14.05 18.74
N GLN A 9 3.32 15.35 18.94
CA GLN A 9 2.07 16.02 18.60
C GLN A 9 2.26 16.76 17.29
N VAL A 10 1.45 16.40 16.28
CA VAL A 10 1.47 17.00 14.95
C VAL A 10 0.18 17.77 14.74
N GLN A 11 0.29 19.02 14.27
CA GLN A 11 -0.86 19.81 13.85
C GLN A 11 -1.13 19.57 12.37
N VAL A 12 -2.35 19.18 12.05
CA VAL A 12 -2.77 18.87 10.68
C VAL A 12 -3.86 19.82 10.28
N ARG A 13 -3.55 20.72 9.36
CA ARG A 13 -4.54 21.63 8.78
C ARG A 13 -5.33 20.90 7.71
N VAL A 14 -6.64 20.82 7.87
CA VAL A 14 -7.54 20.19 6.90
C VAL A 14 -8.06 21.24 5.92
N ASN A 15 -8.56 22.36 6.42
CA ASN A 15 -8.97 23.49 5.57
C ASN A 15 -8.77 24.82 6.31
N SER A 16 -9.38 25.90 5.84
CA SER A 16 -9.29 27.21 6.50
C SER A 16 -9.96 27.28 7.88
N GLN A 17 -10.84 26.34 8.20
CA GLN A 17 -11.69 26.34 9.40
C GLN A 17 -11.38 25.18 10.36
N LEU A 18 -10.58 24.18 9.95
CA LEU A 18 -10.30 22.97 10.71
C LEU A 18 -8.81 22.65 10.77
N THR A 19 -8.28 22.63 12.00
CA THR A 19 -6.95 22.13 12.33
C THR A 19 -7.08 21.05 13.41
N LEU A 20 -6.50 19.88 13.17
CA LEU A 20 -6.52 18.74 14.07
C LEU A 20 -5.17 18.61 14.79
N ASN A 21 -5.22 18.30 16.09
CA ASN A 21 -4.05 17.96 16.89
C ASN A 21 -3.97 16.45 17.04
N VAL A 22 -3.04 15.81 16.34
CA VAL A 22 -2.88 14.35 16.34
C VAL A 22 -1.65 13.97 17.16
N LYS A 23 -1.76 12.97 18.03
CA LYS A 23 -0.63 12.42 18.80
C LYS A 23 -0.24 11.08 18.22
N GLY A 24 1.02 10.90 17.87
CA GLY A 24 1.52 9.65 17.33
C GLY A 24 2.93 9.74 16.77
N HIS A 25 3.29 8.73 15.99
CA HIS A 25 4.54 8.65 15.23
C HIS A 25 4.19 8.74 13.76
N PHE A 26 4.18 9.95 13.24
CA PHE A 26 3.82 10.21 11.86
C PHE A 26 4.93 10.95 11.16
N ASP A 27 5.04 10.73 9.85
CA ASP A 27 5.80 11.59 8.97
C ASP A 27 5.06 12.94 8.84
N PRO A 28 5.67 14.07 9.24
CA PRO A 28 5.01 15.37 9.22
C PRO A 28 4.56 15.80 7.82
N ASP A 29 5.35 15.49 6.79
CA ASP A 29 5.05 15.89 5.41
C ASP A 29 3.87 15.07 4.88
N LEU A 30 3.84 13.77 5.16
CA LEU A 30 2.70 12.91 4.80
C LEU A 30 1.42 13.28 5.56
N MET A 31 1.52 13.69 6.82
CA MET A 31 0.36 14.16 7.58
C MET A 31 -0.17 15.49 7.05
N ALA A 32 0.72 16.43 6.70
CA ALA A 32 0.34 17.70 6.10
C ALA A 32 -0.35 17.50 4.74
N GLU A 33 0.17 16.61 3.91
CA GLU A 33 -0.43 16.25 2.63
C GLU A 33 -1.78 15.55 2.81
N SER A 34 -1.89 14.61 3.76
CA SER A 34 -3.16 13.94 4.10
C SER A 34 -4.24 14.94 4.55
N GLY A 35 -3.85 15.93 5.35
CA GLY A 35 -4.74 17.02 5.77
C GLY A 35 -5.26 17.83 4.58
N ARG A 36 -4.36 18.22 3.68
CA ARG A 36 -4.69 18.97 2.46
C ARG A 36 -5.65 18.20 1.55
N GLN A 37 -5.37 16.93 1.28
CA GLN A 37 -6.22 16.08 0.45
C GLN A 37 -7.61 15.91 1.05
N LEU A 38 -7.71 15.71 2.36
CA LEU A 38 -9.00 15.64 3.05
C LEU A 38 -9.77 16.97 2.88
N GLY A 39 -9.09 18.11 3.03
CA GLY A 39 -9.66 19.44 2.77
C GLY A 39 -10.26 19.57 1.39
N GLU A 40 -9.49 19.26 0.35
CA GLU A 40 -9.92 19.34 -1.05
C GLU A 40 -11.10 18.40 -1.37
N ILE A 41 -11.16 17.22 -0.74
CA ILE A 41 -12.29 16.31 -0.91
C ILE A 41 -13.54 16.87 -0.24
N LEU A 42 -13.41 17.40 0.98
CA LEU A 42 -14.52 17.99 1.71
C LEU A 42 -15.06 19.23 0.99
N GLU A 43 -14.19 20.11 0.50
CA GLU A 43 -14.59 21.30 -0.25
C GLU A 43 -15.32 20.94 -1.55
N ARG A 44 -14.77 20.01 -2.36
CA ARG A 44 -15.43 19.55 -3.59
C ARG A 44 -16.80 18.92 -3.36
N ARG A 45 -17.00 18.28 -2.21
CA ARG A 45 -18.25 17.59 -1.86
C ARG A 45 -19.23 18.48 -1.07
N GLY A 46 -18.99 19.79 -1.00
CA GLY A 46 -19.91 20.75 -0.37
C GLY A 46 -19.81 20.81 1.16
N GLY A 47 -18.74 20.28 1.75
CA GLY A 47 -18.47 20.35 3.19
C GLY A 47 -18.04 21.73 3.70
N GLY A 48 -17.96 22.74 2.83
CA GLY A 48 -17.57 24.11 3.16
C GLY A 48 -18.63 24.91 3.95
N ASP A 49 -19.87 24.41 4.01
CA ASP A 49 -20.92 25.01 4.83
C ASP A 49 -20.94 24.32 6.20
N ALA A 50 -20.51 25.05 7.24
CA ALA A 50 -20.24 24.53 8.57
C ALA A 50 -21.51 24.00 9.24
N GLY A 51 -21.83 22.72 9.04
CA GLY A 51 -23.02 22.07 9.59
C GLY A 51 -22.80 20.62 9.99
N ARG A 52 -23.85 20.00 10.53
CA ARG A 52 -23.92 18.56 10.89
C ARG A 52 -23.55 17.62 9.72
N GLY A 53 -23.64 18.12 8.48
CA GLY A 53 -23.24 17.41 7.26
C GLY A 53 -21.73 17.22 7.10
N THR A 54 -20.89 18.16 7.55
CA THR A 54 -19.42 18.12 7.34
C THR A 54 -18.76 16.98 8.12
N HIS A 55 -19.25 16.68 9.33
CA HIS A 55 -18.75 15.56 10.13
C HIS A 55 -19.10 14.19 9.51
N SER A 56 -20.35 14.04 9.05
CA SER A 56 -20.81 12.82 8.37
C SER A 56 -20.06 12.61 7.06
N LEU A 57 -19.78 13.69 6.34
CA LEU A 57 -18.97 13.67 5.12
C LEU A 57 -17.51 13.30 5.41
N ALA A 58 -16.90 13.84 6.46
CA ALA A 58 -15.54 13.47 6.87
C ALA A 58 -15.45 11.98 7.25
N LEU A 59 -16.46 11.44 7.94
CA LEU A 59 -16.55 10.00 8.23
C LEU A 59 -16.69 9.16 6.95
N LEU A 60 -17.53 9.60 6.00
CA LEU A 60 -17.67 8.93 4.72
C LEU A 60 -16.33 8.87 3.96
N VAL A 61 -15.62 10.01 3.88
CA VAL A 61 -14.30 10.08 3.24
C VAL A 61 -13.29 9.18 3.95
N ALA A 62 -13.31 9.13 5.29
CA ALA A 62 -12.45 8.23 6.05
C ALA A 62 -12.74 6.75 5.73
N ILE A 63 -14.03 6.36 5.65
CA ILE A 63 -14.44 4.99 5.29
C ILE A 63 -13.98 4.65 3.86
N GLU A 64 -14.17 5.55 2.90
CA GLU A 64 -13.72 5.37 1.52
C GLU A 64 -12.20 5.18 1.44
N LYS A 65 -11.43 6.00 2.15
CA LYS A 65 -9.96 5.88 2.18
C LYS A 65 -9.48 4.61 2.87
N ILE A 66 -10.19 4.14 3.91
CA ILE A 66 -9.91 2.85 4.53
C ILE A 66 -10.20 1.73 3.53
N TYR A 67 -11.32 1.79 2.82
CA TYR A 67 -11.68 0.81 1.79
C TYR A 67 -10.63 0.74 0.66
N GLU A 68 -10.23 1.88 0.09
CA GLU A 68 -9.20 1.95 -0.95
C GLU A 68 -7.88 1.32 -0.49
N ASN A 69 -7.47 1.57 0.76
CA ASN A 69 -6.27 0.95 1.34
C ASN A 69 -6.42 -0.57 1.52
N LEU A 70 -7.59 -1.05 1.94
CA LEU A 70 -7.86 -2.48 2.09
C LEU A 70 -7.84 -3.18 0.73
N GLU A 71 -8.49 -2.59 -0.29
CA GLU A 71 -8.47 -3.09 -1.65
C GLU A 71 -7.04 -3.12 -2.22
N GLY A 72 -6.26 -2.06 -2.00
CA GLY A 72 -4.85 -2.00 -2.38
C GLY A 72 -4.02 -3.13 -1.76
N ARG A 73 -4.23 -3.44 -0.47
CA ARG A 73 -3.55 -4.56 0.21
C ARG A 73 -3.91 -5.92 -0.37
N VAL A 74 -5.18 -6.13 -0.72
CA VAL A 74 -5.62 -7.38 -1.37
C VAL A 74 -4.91 -7.54 -2.72
N ARG A 75 -4.89 -6.49 -3.54
CA ARG A 75 -4.20 -6.51 -4.84
C ARG A 75 -2.69 -6.71 -4.71
N MET A 76 -2.04 -6.10 -3.70
CA MET A 76 -0.62 -6.34 -3.44
C MET A 76 -0.34 -7.80 -3.12
N LYS A 77 -1.19 -8.43 -2.30
CA LYS A 77 -1.06 -9.86 -1.98
C LYS A 77 -1.22 -10.74 -3.22
N GLU A 78 -2.19 -10.44 -4.09
CA GLU A 78 -2.37 -11.15 -5.36
C GLU A 78 -1.11 -11.03 -6.25
N LEU A 79 -0.50 -9.85 -6.30
CA LEU A 79 0.74 -9.63 -7.03
C LEU A 79 1.93 -10.40 -6.43
N GLU A 80 2.03 -10.47 -5.10
CA GLU A 80 3.04 -11.27 -4.40
C GLU A 80 2.91 -12.76 -4.74
N GLU A 81 1.68 -13.30 -4.69
CA GLU A 81 1.40 -14.69 -5.06
C GLU A 81 1.75 -14.98 -6.54
N MET A 82 1.52 -14.02 -7.44
CA MET A 82 1.94 -14.12 -8.85
C MET A 82 3.46 -14.13 -9.00
N VAL A 83 4.17 -13.32 -8.24
CA VAL A 83 5.65 -13.29 -8.23
C VAL A 83 6.21 -14.61 -7.72
N GLU A 84 5.70 -15.13 -6.61
CA GLU A 84 6.11 -16.44 -6.08
C GLU A 84 5.83 -17.59 -7.06
N ARG A 85 4.70 -17.52 -7.79
CA ARG A 85 4.39 -18.50 -8.82
C ARG A 85 5.36 -18.41 -10.00
N ARG A 86 5.71 -17.19 -10.44
CA ARG A 86 6.69 -16.98 -11.50
C ARG A 86 8.03 -17.60 -11.11
N ASP A 87 8.49 -17.34 -9.90
CA ASP A 87 9.81 -17.81 -9.44
C ASP A 87 9.86 -19.34 -9.38
N ARG A 88 8.80 -20.00 -8.90
CA ARG A 88 8.66 -21.46 -8.97
C ARG A 88 8.72 -22.02 -10.39
N LEU A 89 8.04 -21.37 -11.34
CA LEU A 89 8.06 -21.80 -12.74
C LEU A 89 9.45 -21.64 -13.38
N ILE A 90 10.22 -20.63 -12.98
CA ILE A 90 11.61 -20.46 -13.42
C ILE A 90 12.47 -21.62 -12.89
N GLU A 91 12.35 -21.97 -11.61
CA GLU A 91 13.07 -23.08 -11.01
C GLU A 91 12.74 -24.43 -11.69
N GLU A 92 11.46 -24.68 -11.99
CA GLU A 92 11.03 -25.89 -12.72
C GLU A 92 11.60 -25.95 -14.14
N LEU A 93 11.70 -24.80 -14.82
CA LEU A 93 12.28 -24.71 -16.15
C LEU A 93 13.78 -24.98 -16.13
N ASP A 94 14.51 -24.39 -15.19
CA ASP A 94 15.96 -24.60 -15.02
C ASP A 94 16.28 -26.07 -14.70
N ALA A 95 15.47 -26.71 -13.85
CA ALA A 95 15.58 -28.14 -13.56
C ALA A 95 15.35 -29.00 -14.82
N SER A 96 14.34 -28.65 -15.62
CA SER A 96 14.01 -29.34 -16.87
C SER A 96 15.13 -29.20 -17.92
N LEU A 97 15.68 -27.99 -18.06
CA LEU A 97 16.82 -27.73 -18.96
C LEU A 97 18.05 -28.53 -18.54
N THR A 98 18.38 -28.52 -17.25
CA THR A 98 19.50 -29.30 -16.70
C THR A 98 19.33 -30.80 -16.98
N SER A 99 18.12 -31.34 -16.80
CA SER A 99 17.83 -32.74 -17.11
C SER A 99 18.00 -33.07 -18.60
N LEU A 100 17.54 -32.18 -19.50
CA LEU A 100 17.72 -32.34 -20.95
C LEU A 100 19.20 -32.34 -21.35
N GLU A 101 20.00 -31.45 -20.77
CA GLU A 101 21.45 -31.39 -21.03
C GLU A 101 22.17 -32.67 -20.59
N GLN A 102 21.82 -33.20 -19.41
CA GLN A 102 22.36 -34.47 -18.91
C GLN A 102 21.97 -35.66 -19.80
N ASN A 103 20.72 -35.71 -20.26
CA ASN A 103 20.24 -36.75 -21.17
C ASN A 103 20.95 -36.67 -22.53
N ALA A 104 21.08 -35.47 -23.11
CA ALA A 104 21.79 -35.26 -24.38
C ALA A 104 23.27 -35.66 -24.28
N SER A 105 23.94 -35.28 -23.18
CA SER A 105 25.33 -35.65 -22.90
C SER A 105 25.51 -37.17 -22.77
N SER A 106 24.56 -37.85 -22.14
CA SER A 106 24.58 -39.30 -21.98
C SER A 106 24.41 -40.03 -23.30
N LEU A 107 23.50 -39.56 -24.17
CA LEU A 107 23.29 -40.12 -25.51
C LEU A 107 24.51 -39.96 -26.42
N LEU A 108 25.22 -38.83 -26.33
CA LEU A 108 26.46 -38.60 -27.07
C LEU A 108 27.57 -39.56 -26.64
N ARG A 109 27.70 -39.85 -25.34
CA ARG A 109 28.69 -40.81 -24.81
C ARG A 109 28.38 -42.27 -25.15
N GLN A 110 27.10 -42.61 -25.38
CA GLN A 110 26.70 -43.97 -25.72
C GLN A 110 26.89 -44.29 -27.22
N LYS A 111 27.02 -43.27 -28.07
CA LYS A 111 27.20 -43.39 -29.52
C LYS A 111 28.66 -43.19 -30.00
N GLY A 112 29.56 -42.74 -29.13
CA GLY A 112 31.00 -42.61 -29.40
C GLY A 112 31.77 -43.79 -28.84
#